data_AF-A0A2V3J8H2-F1
#
_entry.id   AF-A0A2V3J8H2-F1
#
_cell.length_a   1.000
_cell.length_b   1.000
_cell.length_c   1.000
_cell.angle_alpha   90.00
_cell.angle_beta   90.00
_cell.angle_gamma   90.00
#
_symmetry.space_group_name_H-M   'P 1'
#
loop_
_entity.id
_entity.type
_entity.pdbx_description
1 polymer ?
#
loop_
_entity_poly.entity_id
_entity_poly.type
_entity_poly.pdbx_seq_one_letter_code
_entity_poly.pdbx_strand_id
1 'polypeptide(L)'
;MRVSEEDFEGLMRFKKADAQIRIVITIGEILKVENLSLKKANSDADYNQVDKRRVDSYQKMWSFDDEIAYWLKLFTGENNPKSFAKLVGEVELRDKRRLFFDEMPEEIWTKIITFFEENRIIVVSDILKGRGGLSANWMLVTRYNKNEETTTWTLKDINTVMNFFGGGEVKISPRGSLYLGKITMQRKGGTPDPTKLQFKIKPCQLFSLGERQ
;
A
#
# COMPACT_ATOMS: atom_id res chain seq x y z
N MET A 1 -22.35 23.02 -6.75
CA MET A 1 -20.91 23.26 -6.61
C MET A 1 -20.22 22.60 -7.79
N ARG A 2 -19.53 23.35 -8.66
CA ARG A 2 -18.73 22.76 -9.75
C ARG A 2 -17.41 22.30 -9.14
N VAL A 3 -17.16 21.00 -9.17
CA VAL A 3 -15.86 20.41 -8.80
C VAL A 3 -14.87 20.82 -9.89
N SER A 4 -13.76 21.47 -9.52
CA SER A 4 -12.71 21.80 -10.50
C SER A 4 -11.96 20.52 -10.94
N GLU A 5 -11.23 20.57 -12.05
CA GLU A 5 -10.37 19.45 -12.45
C GLU A 5 -9.32 19.12 -11.36
N GLU A 6 -8.78 20.14 -10.70
CA GLU A 6 -7.82 19.98 -9.61
C GLU A 6 -8.46 19.31 -8.38
N ASP A 7 -9.69 19.67 -8.03
CA ASP A 7 -10.46 19.00 -6.97
C ASP A 7 -10.72 17.53 -7.32
N PHE A 8 -11.04 17.25 -8.58
CA PHE A 8 -11.28 15.89 -9.06
C PHE A 8 -10.00 15.05 -9.06
N GLU A 9 -8.88 15.60 -9.53
CA GLU A 9 -7.58 14.94 -9.46
C GLU A 9 -7.16 14.68 -8.02
N GLY A 10 -7.37 15.63 -7.11
CA GLY A 10 -7.13 15.47 -5.68
C GLY A 10 -7.97 14.34 -5.07
N LEU A 11 -9.26 14.28 -5.42
CA LEU A 11 -10.18 13.22 -5.00
C LEU A 11 -9.72 11.84 -5.50
N MET A 12 -9.35 11.76 -6.78
CA MET A 12 -8.92 10.52 -7.42
C MET A 12 -7.55 10.06 -6.92
N ARG A 13 -6.67 10.98 -6.53
CA ARG A 13 -5.35 10.68 -5.98
C ARG A 13 -5.44 9.84 -4.70
N PHE A 14 -6.43 10.04 -3.85
CA PHE A 14 -6.55 9.29 -2.59
C PHE A 14 -7.73 8.29 -2.57
N LYS A 15 -8.36 8.04 -3.72
CA LYS A 15 -9.45 7.07 -3.86
C LYS A 15 -9.01 5.67 -3.46
N LYS A 16 -9.84 4.99 -2.67
CA LYS A 16 -9.71 3.55 -2.33
C LYS A 16 -10.99 2.75 -2.46
N ALA A 17 -12.12 3.43 -2.65
CA ALA A 17 -13.39 2.80 -2.96
C ALA A 17 -13.38 2.25 -4.39
N ASP A 18 -13.64 0.96 -4.54
CA ASP A 18 -13.90 0.31 -5.83
C ASP A 18 -15.40 0.37 -6.17
N ALA A 19 -16.27 0.33 -5.15
CA ALA A 19 -17.71 0.50 -5.27
C ALA A 19 -18.26 1.45 -4.20
N GLN A 20 -19.36 2.13 -4.52
CA GLN A 20 -20.10 2.96 -3.58
C GLN A 20 -21.53 2.42 -3.48
N ILE A 21 -21.95 2.08 -2.26
CA ILE A 21 -23.29 1.61 -1.97
C ILE A 21 -24.11 2.79 -1.47
N ARG A 22 -25.27 2.99 -2.09
CA ARG A 22 -26.26 3.98 -1.69
C ARG A 22 -27.42 3.27 -1.00
N ILE A 23 -27.59 3.50 0.30
CA ILE A 23 -28.66 2.92 1.11
C ILE A 23 -29.66 4.03 1.42
N VAL A 24 -30.92 3.83 1.02
CA VAL A 24 -32.03 4.74 1.33
C VAL A 24 -32.88 4.08 2.40
N ILE A 25 -32.86 4.66 3.60
CA ILE A 25 -33.70 4.22 4.71
C ILE A 25 -35.01 4.98 4.58
N THR A 26 -36.09 4.25 4.26
CA THR A 26 -37.42 4.82 3.99
C THR A 26 -37.97 5.57 5.20
N ILE A 27 -37.78 5.01 6.39
CA ILE A 27 -38.14 5.65 7.65
C ILE A 27 -37.17 6.79 7.91
N GLY A 28 -37.67 8.04 7.86
CA GLY A 28 -36.89 9.25 8.09
C GLY A 28 -36.11 9.76 6.88
N GLU A 29 -36.32 9.17 5.69
CA GLU A 29 -35.73 9.61 4.42
C GLU A 29 -34.19 9.75 4.47
N ILE A 30 -33.53 8.87 5.23
CA ILE A 30 -32.09 8.96 5.47
C ILE A 30 -31.33 8.34 4.29
N LEU A 31 -30.44 9.12 3.70
CA LEU A 31 -29.48 8.66 2.71
C LEU A 31 -28.15 8.32 3.38
N LYS A 32 -27.73 7.06 3.30
CA LYS A 32 -26.43 6.59 3.77
C LYS A 32 -25.58 6.10 2.59
N VAL A 33 -24.33 6.50 2.55
CA VAL A 33 -23.37 6.15 1.50
C VAL A 33 -22.20 5.42 2.13
N GLU A 34 -21.90 4.23 1.61
CA GLU A 34 -20.82 3.35 2.11
C GLU A 34 -19.87 2.99 0.97
N ASN A 35 -18.58 3.25 1.15
CA ASN A 35 -17.55 2.96 0.17
C ASN A 35 -16.87 1.62 0.46
N LEU A 36 -16.85 0.73 -0.53
CA LEU A 36 -16.21 -0.59 -0.44
C LEU A 36 -14.90 -0.61 -1.24
N SER A 37 -13.81 -1.05 -0.61
CA SER A 37 -12.64 -1.57 -1.33
C SER A 37 -12.80 -3.07 -1.55
N LEU A 38 -12.54 -3.54 -2.76
CA LEU A 38 -12.72 -4.92 -3.18
C LEU A 38 -11.37 -5.58 -3.43
N LYS A 39 -11.16 -6.76 -2.85
CA LYS A 39 -9.97 -7.59 -3.09
C LYS A 39 -10.38 -9.01 -3.44
N LYS A 40 -10.04 -9.43 -4.66
CA LYS A 40 -10.14 -10.81 -5.10
C LYS A 40 -8.82 -11.53 -4.85
N ALA A 41 -8.89 -12.68 -4.20
CA ALA A 41 -7.79 -13.60 -4.02
C ALA A 41 -8.20 -15.01 -4.43
N ASN A 42 -7.22 -15.82 -4.81
CA ASN A 42 -7.40 -17.26 -5.00
C ASN A 42 -6.71 -17.99 -3.85
N SER A 43 -7.11 -19.23 -3.56
CA SER A 43 -6.46 -20.06 -2.54
C SER A 43 -4.94 -20.22 -2.76
N ASP A 44 -4.48 -20.13 -4.01
CA ASP A 44 -3.07 -20.28 -4.42
C ASP A 44 -2.37 -18.95 -4.77
N ALA A 45 -3.08 -17.81 -4.73
CA ALA A 45 -2.54 -16.50 -5.09
C ALA A 45 -3.18 -15.39 -4.23
N ASP A 46 -2.53 -15.09 -3.11
CA ASP A 46 -3.00 -14.14 -2.08
C ASP A 46 -2.00 -13.00 -1.87
N TYR A 47 -1.73 -12.21 -2.92
CA TYR A 47 -0.83 -11.06 -2.79
C TYR A 47 -1.27 -9.91 -3.69
N ASN A 48 -2.03 -8.98 -3.11
CA ASN A 48 -2.74 -7.95 -3.86
C ASN A 48 -2.10 -6.58 -3.65
N GLN A 49 -2.03 -5.81 -4.73
CA GLN A 49 -1.64 -4.40 -4.68
C GLN A 49 -2.73 -3.57 -3.96
N VAL A 50 -2.29 -2.69 -3.07
CA VAL A 50 -3.16 -1.72 -2.37
C VAL A 50 -2.85 -0.27 -2.73
N ASP A 51 -1.58 0.06 -2.96
CA ASP A 51 -1.17 1.37 -3.50
C ASP A 51 0.08 1.22 -4.36
N LYS A 52 0.27 2.15 -5.29
CA LYS A 52 1.43 2.21 -6.17
C LYS A 52 1.58 3.59 -6.81
N ARG A 53 2.72 4.25 -6.60
CA ARG A 53 3.05 5.57 -7.18
C ARG A 53 4.56 5.71 -7.38
N ARG A 54 4.98 6.81 -8.00
CA ARG A 54 6.39 7.23 -7.99
C ARG A 54 6.78 7.72 -6.60
N VAL A 55 8.08 7.67 -6.29
CA VAL A 55 8.59 8.11 -4.98
C VAL A 55 8.20 9.57 -4.70
N ASP A 56 8.31 10.47 -5.69
CA ASP A 56 7.93 11.88 -5.54
C ASP A 56 6.46 12.08 -5.15
N SER A 57 5.58 11.18 -5.58
CA SER A 57 4.17 11.26 -5.22
C SER A 57 3.97 10.99 -3.73
N TYR A 58 4.73 10.05 -3.16
CA TYR A 58 4.71 9.74 -1.74
C TYR A 58 5.47 10.78 -0.92
N GLN A 59 6.57 11.33 -1.45
CA GLN A 59 7.30 12.42 -0.81
C GLN A 59 6.38 13.62 -0.60
N LYS A 60 5.61 13.99 -1.62
CA LYS A 60 4.58 15.03 -1.52
C LYS A 60 3.43 14.69 -0.56
N MET A 61 3.17 13.40 -0.29
CA MET A 61 2.06 12.97 0.58
C MET A 61 2.46 12.90 2.05
N TRP A 62 3.68 12.48 2.33
CA TRP A 62 4.16 12.16 3.68
C TRP A 62 5.35 13.01 4.12
N SER A 63 5.83 13.90 3.26
CA SER A 63 6.85 14.90 3.56
C SER A 63 8.14 14.34 4.15
N PHE A 64 8.55 13.12 3.74
CA PHE A 64 9.90 12.65 4.02
C PHE A 64 10.94 13.48 3.26
N ASP A 65 12.13 13.58 3.84
CA ASP A 65 13.20 14.41 3.30
C ASP A 65 13.75 13.88 1.96
N ASP A 66 14.54 14.72 1.30
CA ASP A 66 15.12 14.43 -0.01
C ASP A 66 16.09 13.25 0.02
N GLU A 67 16.71 12.96 1.17
CA GLU A 67 17.61 11.83 1.31
C GLU A 67 16.84 10.51 1.29
N ILE A 68 15.75 10.40 2.06
CA ILE A 68 14.83 9.25 2.00
C ILE A 68 14.29 9.11 0.58
N ALA A 69 13.84 10.20 -0.05
CA ALA A 69 13.33 10.17 -1.41
C ALA A 69 14.37 9.65 -2.40
N TYR A 70 15.60 10.12 -2.28
CA TYR A 70 16.71 9.72 -3.11
C TYR A 70 17.02 8.21 -3.00
N TRP A 71 17.12 7.69 -1.77
CA TRP A 71 17.40 6.27 -1.55
C TRP A 71 16.22 5.37 -1.96
N LEU A 72 14.98 5.82 -1.76
CA LEU A 72 13.81 5.12 -2.28
C LEU A 72 13.79 5.09 -3.82
N LYS A 73 14.27 6.13 -4.51
CA LYS A 73 14.41 6.12 -5.99
C LYS A 73 15.47 5.14 -6.46
N LEU A 74 16.56 4.97 -5.72
CA LEU A 74 17.53 3.90 -5.99
C LEU A 74 16.93 2.51 -5.73
N PHE A 75 16.14 2.36 -4.67
CA PHE A 75 15.43 1.11 -4.35
C PHE A 75 14.45 0.67 -5.44
N THR A 76 13.70 1.63 -5.98
CA THR A 76 12.73 1.34 -7.04
C THR A 76 13.37 1.26 -8.43
N GLY A 77 14.58 1.78 -8.59
CA GLY A 77 15.26 1.94 -9.87
C GLY A 77 14.71 3.10 -10.70
N GLU A 78 14.03 4.08 -10.09
CA GLU A 78 13.79 5.39 -10.71
C GLU A 78 15.14 6.09 -10.98
N ASN A 79 16.09 5.93 -10.05
CA ASN A 79 17.48 6.31 -10.21
C ASN A 79 18.34 5.06 -10.47
N ASN A 80 19.23 5.10 -11.46
CA ASN A 80 20.11 3.98 -11.79
C ASN A 80 21.33 3.96 -10.85
N PRO A 81 21.59 2.86 -10.11
CA PRO A 81 22.74 2.77 -9.20
C PRO A 81 24.09 3.09 -9.84
N LYS A 82 24.29 2.77 -11.14
CA LYS A 82 25.55 3.05 -11.86
C LYS A 82 25.89 4.53 -11.92
N SER A 83 24.89 5.40 -12.00
CA SER A 83 25.08 6.86 -12.02
C SER A 83 25.52 7.41 -10.67
N PHE A 84 25.48 6.58 -9.62
CA PHE A 84 25.74 6.97 -8.23
C PHE A 84 26.79 6.06 -7.57
N ALA A 85 27.71 5.49 -8.36
CA ALA A 85 28.75 4.58 -7.89
C ALA A 85 29.57 5.14 -6.71
N LYS A 86 29.76 6.46 -6.62
CA LYS A 86 30.45 7.12 -5.49
C LYS A 86 29.73 6.97 -4.15
N LEU A 87 28.40 6.85 -4.16
CA LEU A 87 27.55 6.73 -2.96
C LEU A 87 27.24 5.27 -2.63
N VAL A 88 27.02 4.45 -3.66
CA VAL A 88 26.78 3.01 -3.51
C VAL A 88 28.07 2.28 -3.10
N GLY A 89 29.23 2.86 -3.40
CA GLY A 89 30.52 2.28 -3.07
C GLY A 89 30.78 0.98 -3.83
N GLU A 90 31.44 0.02 -3.18
CA GLU A 90 31.80 -1.28 -3.74
C GLU A 90 30.73 -2.37 -3.52
N VAL A 91 29.49 -1.99 -3.14
CA VAL A 91 28.43 -2.96 -2.88
C VAL A 91 28.10 -3.75 -4.14
N GLU A 92 28.21 -5.08 -4.05
CA GLU A 92 27.83 -5.98 -5.13
C GLU A 92 26.29 -6.03 -5.26
N LEU A 93 25.78 -5.50 -6.37
CA LEU A 93 24.34 -5.38 -6.59
C LEU A 93 23.72 -6.68 -7.09
N ARG A 94 22.71 -7.20 -6.37
CA ARG A 94 21.92 -8.34 -6.85
C ARG A 94 21.13 -8.02 -8.13
N ASP A 95 20.73 -6.76 -8.31
CA ASP A 95 20.06 -6.28 -9.54
C ASP A 95 20.67 -4.95 -9.97
N LYS A 96 21.36 -4.92 -11.12
CA LYS A 96 22.05 -3.73 -11.66
C LYS A 96 21.13 -2.52 -11.89
N ARG A 97 19.81 -2.70 -11.83
CA ARG A 97 18.82 -1.64 -12.08
C ARG A 97 18.39 -0.90 -10.81
N ARG A 98 18.71 -1.40 -9.62
CA ARG A 98 18.21 -0.85 -8.34
C ARG A 98 19.07 -1.27 -7.15
N LEU A 99 18.74 -0.76 -5.98
CA LEU A 99 19.22 -1.28 -4.70
C LEU A 99 18.11 -2.04 -3.96
N PHE A 100 18.52 -2.88 -3.04
CA PHE A 100 17.68 -3.40 -1.98
C PHE A 100 18.03 -2.73 -0.64
N PHE A 101 17.15 -2.85 0.37
CA PHE A 101 17.36 -2.18 1.66
C PHE A 101 18.60 -2.67 2.41
N ASP A 102 18.87 -3.97 2.37
CA ASP A 102 20.08 -4.64 2.90
C ASP A 102 21.34 -4.37 2.07
N GLU A 103 21.24 -3.63 0.96
CA GLU A 103 22.38 -3.12 0.19
C GLU A 103 22.64 -1.62 0.43
N MET A 104 21.82 -0.96 1.27
CA MET A 104 22.02 0.44 1.66
C MET A 104 22.91 0.54 2.90
N PRO A 105 23.58 1.68 3.13
CA PRO A 105 24.24 1.95 4.40
C PRO A 105 23.26 1.83 5.58
N GLU A 106 23.75 1.37 6.72
CA GLU A 106 22.93 1.12 7.91
C GLU A 106 22.18 2.34 8.42
N GLU A 107 22.86 3.48 8.45
CA GLU A 107 22.27 4.77 8.81
C GLU A 107 21.06 5.11 7.94
N ILE A 108 21.13 4.80 6.65
CA ILE A 108 20.08 5.11 5.68
C ILE A 108 18.86 4.21 5.86
N TRP A 109 19.04 2.89 5.90
CA TRP A 109 17.89 2.02 6.06
C TRP A 109 17.25 2.19 7.45
N THR A 110 18.05 2.52 8.47
CA THR A 110 17.55 2.86 9.81
C THR A 110 16.70 4.12 9.77
N LYS A 111 17.18 5.18 9.11
CA LYS A 111 16.43 6.42 8.91
C LYS A 111 15.09 6.19 8.20
N ILE A 112 15.07 5.35 7.17
CA ILE A 112 13.84 5.00 6.45
C ILE A 112 12.87 4.21 7.34
N ILE A 113 13.38 3.23 8.10
CA ILE A 113 12.57 2.47 9.07
C ILE A 113 11.94 3.41 10.09
N THR A 114 12.74 4.29 10.71
CA THR A 114 12.27 5.25 11.71
C THR A 114 11.18 6.15 11.15
N PHE A 115 11.35 6.68 9.93
CA PHE A 115 10.31 7.46 9.28
C PHE A 115 8.98 6.70 9.17
N PHE A 116 9.01 5.45 8.71
CA PHE A 116 7.80 4.64 8.55
C PHE A 116 7.18 4.19 9.88
N GLU A 117 8.00 4.02 10.91
CA GLU A 117 7.53 3.71 12.28
C GLU A 117 6.79 4.93 12.86
N GLU A 118 7.41 6.11 12.82
CA GLU A 118 6.84 7.37 13.34
C GLU A 118 5.59 7.79 12.57
N ASN A 119 5.55 7.54 11.25
CA ASN A 119 4.45 7.93 10.38
C ASN A 119 3.52 6.76 10.02
N ARG A 120 3.55 5.65 10.79
CA ARG A 120 2.80 4.43 10.48
C ARG A 120 1.32 4.70 10.23
N ILE A 121 0.67 5.46 11.11
CA ILE A 121 -0.79 5.70 11.05
C ILE A 121 -1.17 6.38 9.73
N ILE A 122 -0.46 7.45 9.35
CA ILE A 122 -0.77 8.20 8.12
C ILE A 122 -0.45 7.39 6.87
N VAL A 123 0.68 6.66 6.85
CA VAL A 123 1.07 5.79 5.73
C VAL A 123 0.04 4.67 5.53
N VAL A 124 -0.30 3.93 6.59
CA VAL A 124 -1.26 2.82 6.54
C VAL A 124 -2.65 3.32 6.14
N SER A 125 -3.08 4.46 6.71
CA SER A 125 -4.36 5.07 6.35
C SER A 125 -4.39 5.45 4.87
N ASP A 126 -3.38 6.13 4.36
CA ASP A 126 -3.37 6.57 2.97
C ASP A 126 -3.37 5.40 1.97
N ILE A 127 -2.63 4.33 2.25
CA ILE A 127 -2.51 3.21 1.31
C ILE A 127 -3.69 2.24 1.36
N LEU A 128 -4.41 2.13 2.48
CA LEU A 128 -5.57 1.23 2.64
C LEU A 128 -6.91 1.95 2.57
N LYS A 129 -7.08 3.02 3.36
CA LYS A 129 -8.33 3.78 3.49
C LYS A 129 -8.44 4.90 2.49
N GLY A 130 -7.34 5.63 2.24
CA GLY A 130 -7.36 6.83 1.44
C GLY A 130 -7.95 8.03 2.18
N ARG A 131 -8.28 9.09 1.43
CA ARG A 131 -8.78 10.37 1.95
C ARG A 131 -9.99 10.85 1.15
N GLY A 132 -10.78 11.75 1.75
CA GLY A 132 -11.92 12.39 1.09
C GLY A 132 -13.13 11.48 0.89
N GLY A 133 -14.11 11.94 0.11
CA GLY A 133 -15.41 11.28 -0.06
C GLY A 133 -15.37 9.89 -0.73
N LEU A 134 -14.23 9.48 -1.29
CA LEU A 134 -14.00 8.16 -1.88
C LEU A 134 -12.99 7.31 -1.10
N SER A 135 -12.75 7.66 0.17
CA SER A 135 -12.03 6.79 1.10
C SER A 135 -12.86 5.53 1.36
N ALA A 136 -12.21 4.38 1.49
CA ALA A 136 -12.87 3.12 1.80
C ALA A 136 -13.43 3.15 3.24
N ASN A 137 -14.70 2.79 3.41
CA ASN A 137 -15.31 2.54 4.72
C ASN A 137 -15.15 1.07 5.13
N TRP A 138 -15.10 0.19 4.14
CA TRP A 138 -15.05 -1.25 4.30
C TRP A 138 -14.09 -1.89 3.30
N MET A 139 -13.55 -3.06 3.65
CA MET A 139 -12.85 -3.93 2.71
C MET A 139 -13.58 -5.27 2.61
N LEU A 140 -14.03 -5.59 1.40
CA LEU A 140 -14.58 -6.91 1.04
C LEU A 140 -13.48 -7.73 0.37
N VAL A 141 -13.15 -8.86 0.98
CA VAL A 141 -12.23 -9.84 0.40
C VAL A 141 -13.02 -11.05 -0.06
N THR A 142 -12.84 -11.45 -1.31
CA THR A 142 -13.35 -12.71 -1.85
C THR A 142 -12.21 -13.69 -2.08
N ARG A 143 -12.43 -14.94 -1.72
CA ARG A 143 -11.48 -16.04 -1.88
C ARG A 143 -12.14 -17.18 -2.63
N TYR A 144 -11.69 -17.40 -3.87
CA TYR A 144 -12.13 -18.53 -4.67
C TYR A 144 -11.33 -19.79 -4.34
N ASN A 145 -12.02 -20.86 -3.97
CA ASN A 145 -11.46 -22.19 -3.80
C ASN A 145 -11.64 -22.98 -5.11
N LYS A 146 -10.54 -23.20 -5.84
CA LYS A 146 -10.58 -23.93 -7.12
C LYS A 146 -10.98 -25.40 -6.97
N ASN A 147 -10.69 -26.02 -5.83
CA ASN A 147 -10.94 -27.45 -5.62
C ASN A 147 -12.41 -27.75 -5.34
N GLU A 148 -13.10 -26.82 -4.69
CA GLU A 148 -14.51 -26.96 -4.29
C GLU A 148 -15.45 -26.16 -5.19
N GLU A 149 -14.91 -25.36 -6.11
CA GLU A 149 -15.66 -24.40 -6.94
C GLU A 149 -16.50 -23.41 -6.13
N THR A 150 -16.06 -23.11 -4.90
CA THR A 150 -16.77 -22.21 -3.98
C THR A 150 -16.08 -20.85 -3.85
N THR A 151 -16.88 -19.81 -3.61
CA THR A 151 -16.36 -18.48 -3.24
C THR A 151 -16.74 -18.18 -1.79
N THR A 152 -15.72 -17.99 -0.95
CA THR A 152 -15.89 -17.48 0.42
C THR A 152 -15.58 -15.99 0.44
N TRP A 153 -16.15 -15.26 1.39
CA TRP A 153 -15.91 -13.83 1.52
C TRP A 153 -15.80 -13.40 2.98
N THR A 154 -15.16 -12.26 3.23
CA THR A 154 -15.18 -11.58 4.52
C THR A 154 -15.27 -10.08 4.30
N LEU A 155 -16.08 -9.41 5.12
CA LEU A 155 -16.25 -7.96 5.11
C LEU A 155 -15.76 -7.41 6.45
N LYS A 156 -14.87 -6.42 6.41
CA LYS A 156 -14.33 -5.77 7.62
C LYS A 156 -14.39 -4.26 7.47
N ASP A 157 -14.67 -3.57 8.58
CA ASP A 157 -14.57 -2.11 8.62
C ASP A 157 -13.11 -1.71 8.39
N ILE A 158 -12.91 -0.55 7.75
CA ILE A 158 -11.58 -0.14 7.33
C ILE A 158 -10.62 0.07 8.50
N ASN A 159 -11.11 0.41 9.70
CA ASN A 159 -10.25 0.61 10.87
C ASN A 159 -9.69 -0.72 11.38
N THR A 160 -10.53 -1.77 11.43
CA THR A 160 -10.07 -3.14 11.69
C THR A 160 -9.02 -3.58 10.68
N VAL A 161 -9.22 -3.29 9.39
CA VAL A 161 -8.26 -3.63 8.33
C VAL A 161 -6.93 -2.88 8.51
N MET A 162 -6.97 -1.57 8.77
CA MET A 162 -5.78 -0.76 9.02
C MET A 162 -5.00 -1.27 10.24
N ASN A 163 -5.68 -1.52 11.36
CA ASN A 163 -5.05 -2.04 12.57
C ASN A 163 -4.44 -3.43 12.32
N PHE A 164 -5.15 -4.29 11.59
CA PHE A 164 -4.66 -5.64 11.33
C PHE A 164 -3.41 -5.67 10.46
N PHE A 165 -3.42 -4.95 9.34
CA PHE A 165 -2.32 -4.95 8.39
C PHE A 165 -1.18 -4.04 8.82
N GLY A 166 -1.47 -2.91 9.44
CA GLY A 166 -0.48 -1.99 9.99
C GLY A 166 0.21 -2.50 11.26
N GLY A 167 -0.35 -3.52 11.91
CA GLY A 167 0.24 -4.13 13.12
C GLY A 167 1.47 -5.00 12.83
N GLY A 168 2.45 -4.92 13.72
CA GLY A 168 3.74 -5.62 13.63
C GLY A 168 4.90 -4.66 13.37
N GLU A 169 6.12 -5.18 13.46
CA GLU A 169 7.36 -4.40 13.30
C GLU A 169 7.54 -3.85 11.87
N VAL A 170 8.14 -2.66 11.76
CA VAL A 170 8.74 -2.18 10.52
C VAL A 170 10.15 -2.76 10.40
N LYS A 171 10.41 -3.58 9.36
CA LYS A 171 11.73 -4.22 9.19
C LYS A 171 12.04 -4.61 7.76
N ILE A 172 13.32 -4.79 7.47
CA ILE A 172 13.78 -5.32 6.19
C ILE A 172 13.32 -6.77 6.03
N SER A 173 12.82 -7.11 4.84
CA SER A 173 12.42 -8.48 4.52
C SER A 173 13.63 -9.34 4.19
N PRO A 174 13.53 -10.68 4.26
CA PRO A 174 14.64 -11.57 3.88
C PRO A 174 15.16 -11.42 2.44
N ARG A 175 14.41 -10.72 1.58
CA ARG A 175 14.77 -10.45 0.18
C ARG A 175 15.06 -8.97 -0.07
N GLY A 176 15.31 -8.18 0.97
CA GLY A 176 15.71 -6.78 0.83
C GLY A 176 14.60 -5.80 0.45
N SER A 177 13.34 -6.19 0.62
CA SER A 177 12.20 -5.25 0.61
C SER A 177 11.94 -4.71 2.03
N LEU A 178 10.88 -3.94 2.25
CA LEU A 178 10.49 -3.49 3.58
C LEU A 178 9.12 -4.05 3.97
N TYR A 179 9.02 -4.56 5.19
CA TYR A 179 7.76 -4.87 5.85
C TYR A 179 7.33 -3.68 6.71
N LEU A 180 6.08 -3.27 6.55
CA LEU A 180 5.37 -2.31 7.39
C LEU A 180 4.27 -3.08 8.12
N GLY A 181 4.62 -3.74 9.23
CA GLY A 181 3.75 -4.75 9.83
C GLY A 181 3.51 -5.90 8.84
N LYS A 182 2.25 -6.13 8.46
CA LYS A 182 1.86 -7.15 7.48
C LYS A 182 1.74 -6.61 6.05
N ILE A 183 2.07 -5.35 5.83
CA ILE A 183 2.13 -4.73 4.50
C ILE A 183 3.55 -4.86 3.98
N THR A 184 3.72 -5.21 2.71
CA THR A 184 5.05 -5.21 2.08
C THR A 184 5.18 -4.04 1.12
N MET A 185 6.23 -3.26 1.32
CA MET A 185 6.68 -2.23 0.41
C MET A 185 7.81 -2.79 -0.47
N GLN A 186 7.60 -2.70 -1.79
CA GLN A 186 8.52 -3.27 -2.78
C GLN A 186 8.57 -2.42 -4.05
N ARG A 187 9.63 -2.57 -4.84
CA ARG A 187 9.62 -2.18 -6.25
C ARG A 187 8.49 -2.93 -6.97
N LYS A 188 7.74 -2.25 -7.84
CA LYS A 188 6.68 -2.89 -8.65
C LYS A 188 7.24 -4.03 -9.51
N GLY A 189 8.26 -3.74 -10.33
CA GLY A 189 8.76 -4.66 -11.35
C GLY A 189 7.73 -4.99 -12.45
N GLY A 190 8.18 -5.68 -13.50
CA GLY A 190 7.34 -6.03 -14.65
C GLY A 190 6.90 -4.81 -15.47
N THR A 191 5.92 -4.99 -16.35
CA THR A 191 5.39 -3.95 -17.25
C THR A 191 3.91 -3.67 -16.99
N PRO A 192 3.40 -2.46 -17.29
CA PRO A 192 4.13 -1.20 -17.48
C PRO A 192 4.60 -0.57 -16.13
N ASP A 193 5.53 0.39 -16.21
CA ASP A 193 6.10 1.16 -15.09
C ASP A 193 6.76 0.32 -13.96
N PRO A 194 7.89 -0.36 -14.25
CA PRO A 194 8.55 -1.23 -13.28
C PRO A 194 9.11 -0.50 -12.06
N THR A 195 9.36 0.80 -12.17
CA THR A 195 10.09 1.61 -11.18
C THR A 195 9.19 2.30 -10.16
N LYS A 196 7.89 2.00 -10.11
CA LYS A 196 7.01 2.54 -9.06
C LYS A 196 7.26 1.83 -7.73
N LEU A 197 7.13 2.57 -6.62
CA LEU A 197 7.04 2.01 -5.28
C LEU A 197 5.62 1.45 -5.06
N GLN A 198 5.54 0.20 -4.60
CA GLN A 198 4.30 -0.58 -4.54
C GLN A 198 4.10 -1.17 -3.15
N PHE A 199 2.86 -1.09 -2.65
CA PHE A 199 2.43 -1.70 -1.40
C PHE A 199 1.51 -2.88 -1.69
N LYS A 200 1.75 -4.00 -1.00
CA LYS A 200 0.96 -5.23 -1.13
C LYS A 200 0.58 -5.80 0.23
N ILE A 201 -0.55 -6.48 0.27
CA ILE A 201 -1.05 -7.24 1.42
C ILE A 201 -1.43 -8.66 1.00
N LYS A 202 -1.58 -9.52 1.99
CA LYS A 202 -2.20 -10.86 1.88
C LYS A 202 -3.65 -10.78 2.36
N PRO A 203 -4.62 -10.39 1.51
CA PRO A 203 -5.98 -10.09 1.98
C PRO A 203 -6.70 -11.28 2.62
N CYS A 204 -6.38 -12.53 2.25
CA CYS A 204 -6.98 -13.70 2.89
C CYS A 204 -6.63 -13.85 4.37
N GLN A 205 -5.61 -13.14 4.87
CA GLN A 205 -5.34 -13.09 6.30
C GLN A 205 -6.50 -12.49 7.11
N LEU A 206 -7.39 -11.68 6.51
CA LEU A 206 -8.57 -11.16 7.20
C LEU A 206 -9.58 -12.24 7.61
N PHE A 207 -9.57 -13.42 6.96
CA PHE A 207 -10.42 -14.55 7.36
C PHE A 207 -10.04 -15.11 8.74
N SER A 208 -8.80 -14.85 9.21
CA SER A 208 -8.36 -15.29 10.54
C SER A 208 -8.92 -14.47 11.69
N LEU A 209 -9.51 -13.30 11.43
CA LEU A 209 -10.01 -12.40 12.47
C LEU A 209 -11.36 -12.82 13.08
N GLY A 210 -11.94 -13.93 12.63
CA GLY A 210 -13.30 -14.36 12.99
C GLY A 210 -14.35 -13.32 12.58
N GLU A 211 -15.63 -13.68 12.67
CA GLU A 211 -16.68 -12.66 12.79
C GLU A 211 -16.81 -12.38 14.29
N ARG A 212 -16.80 -11.11 14.70
CA ARG A 212 -17.36 -10.80 16.02
C ARG A 212 -18.83 -11.16 15.90
N GLN A 213 -19.21 -12.29 16.49
CA GLN A 213 -20.61 -12.63 16.75
C GLN A 213 -21.24 -11.54 17.62
#